data_AF-A0AAD4MFJ1-F1
#
_entry.id   AF-A0AAD4MFJ1-F1
#
_cell.length_a   1.000
_cell.length_b   1.000
_cell.length_c   1.000
_cell.angle_alpha   90.00
_cell.angle_beta   90.00
_cell.angle_gamma   90.00
#
_symmetry.space_group_name_H-M   'P 1'
#
loop_
_entity.id
_entity.type
_entity.pdbx_description
1 polymer ?
#
loop_
_entity_poly.entity_id
_entity_poly.type
_entity_poly.pdbx_seq_one_letter_code
_entity_poly.pdbx_strand_id
1 'polypeptide(L)'
;MQPARFKEENAWNVVVNAGWRVGGVNVSVSWYGAPRNDEAEGKTSGILCLDWDDEIAAATPWVDAWQQEQVALDAMLRQAHTVARLQAGPAREQALHRGSPGDIRALITAQRVLRRPSLHFTVPDFALLKGNGAANHQLVLWSAASGDAWGVSDIHNTVYCRHGETLRAQWVQALPAKGGGFTDLSFGPLSNAQSYCPRERCGAIAQFMDILATMPGASFQYSETYDC
;
A
#
# COMPACT_ATOMS: atom_id res chain seq x y z
N MET A 1 34.56 -6.52 3.57
CA MET A 1 33.74 -7.69 3.20
C MET A 1 33.25 -8.31 4.50
N GLN A 2 31.96 -8.21 4.83
CA GLN A 2 31.42 -8.87 6.03
C GLN A 2 30.88 -10.27 5.64
N PRO A 3 31.10 -11.31 6.47
CA PRO A 3 30.68 -12.66 6.15
C PRO A 3 29.16 -12.86 6.30
N ALA A 4 28.62 -13.78 5.51
CA ALA A 4 27.22 -14.22 5.57
C ALA A 4 26.87 -14.76 6.96
N ARG A 5 25.65 -14.48 7.43
CA ARG A 5 25.12 -15.02 8.69
C ARG A 5 24.17 -16.17 8.38
N PHE A 6 24.47 -17.36 8.89
CA PHE A 6 23.62 -18.54 8.78
C PHE A 6 22.66 -18.60 9.98
N LYS A 7 21.38 -18.86 9.72
CA LYS A 7 20.39 -19.26 10.73
C LYS A 7 19.67 -20.48 10.18
N GLU A 8 19.92 -21.65 10.75
CA GLU A 8 19.12 -22.85 10.50
C GLU A 8 17.89 -22.81 11.41
N GLU A 9 16.69 -22.86 10.82
CA GLU A 9 15.47 -23.50 11.35
C GLU A 9 14.31 -23.23 10.35
N ASN A 10 13.50 -24.24 10.02
CA ASN A 10 12.31 -24.27 9.14
C ASN A 10 12.49 -24.06 7.61
N ALA A 11 11.89 -24.97 6.84
CA ALA A 11 11.89 -24.99 5.35
C ALA A 11 11.20 -23.79 4.67
N TRP A 12 10.58 -22.90 5.45
CA TRP A 12 9.96 -21.65 5.00
C TRP A 12 10.80 -20.40 5.29
N ASN A 13 11.96 -20.56 5.94
CA ASN A 13 12.86 -19.47 6.25
C ASN A 13 13.91 -19.29 5.15
N VAL A 14 14.35 -18.04 4.96
CA VAL A 14 15.48 -17.70 4.09
C VAL A 14 16.73 -18.40 4.64
N VAL A 15 17.21 -19.43 3.95
CA VAL A 15 18.36 -20.25 4.39
C VAL A 15 19.68 -19.55 4.07
N VAL A 16 19.70 -18.74 3.01
CA VAL A 16 20.85 -17.93 2.61
C VAL A 16 20.37 -16.53 2.24
N ASN A 17 20.94 -15.51 2.89
CA ASN A 17 20.86 -14.13 2.42
C ASN A 17 22.24 -13.52 2.20
N ALA A 18 22.37 -12.71 1.16
CA ALA A 18 23.55 -11.92 0.88
C ALA A 18 23.15 -10.54 0.38
N GLY A 19 23.95 -9.52 0.69
CA GLY A 19 23.68 -8.14 0.31
C GLY A 19 24.95 -7.39 -0.05
N TRP A 20 24.86 -6.53 -1.06
CA TRP A 20 25.95 -5.68 -1.54
C TRP A 20 25.43 -4.27 -1.80
N ARG A 21 26.29 -3.28 -1.57
CA ARG A 21 26.06 -1.89 -1.92
C ARG A 21 27.03 -1.51 -3.01
N VAL A 22 26.51 -1.12 -4.18
CA VAL A 22 27.33 -0.76 -5.34
C VAL A 22 26.68 0.42 -6.05
N GLY A 23 27.42 1.51 -6.21
CA GLY A 23 26.96 2.66 -7.01
C GLY A 23 25.63 3.29 -6.56
N GLY A 24 25.33 3.31 -5.27
CA GLY A 24 24.08 3.84 -4.73
C GLY A 24 22.89 2.88 -4.79
N VAL A 25 23.11 1.62 -5.18
CA VAL A 25 22.11 0.55 -5.22
C VAL A 25 22.44 -0.49 -4.15
N ASN A 26 21.42 -0.89 -3.40
CA ASN A 26 21.43 -2.07 -2.55
C ASN A 26 20.93 -3.28 -3.33
N VAL A 27 21.76 -4.31 -3.44
CA VAL A 27 21.43 -5.58 -4.08
C VAL A 27 21.36 -6.62 -2.99
N SER A 28 20.24 -7.33 -2.87
CA SER A 28 20.11 -8.44 -1.93
C SER A 28 19.55 -9.68 -2.60
N VAL A 29 20.03 -10.83 -2.18
CA VAL A 29 19.57 -12.14 -2.64
C VAL A 29 19.14 -12.94 -1.43
N SER A 30 17.98 -13.56 -1.51
CA SER A 30 17.44 -14.47 -0.50
C SER A 30 17.06 -15.80 -1.15
N TRP A 31 17.49 -16.92 -0.58
CA TRP A 31 17.13 -18.27 -1.04
C TRP A 31 16.24 -18.96 -0.02
N TYR A 32 15.14 -19.53 -0.50
CA TYR A 32 14.20 -20.34 0.29
C TYR A 32 14.44 -21.82 0.01
N GLY A 33 14.54 -22.60 1.08
CA GLY A 33 14.97 -24.00 1.04
C GLY A 33 16.49 -24.15 1.04
N ALA A 34 16.98 -25.24 1.65
CA ALA A 34 18.41 -25.53 1.69
C ALA A 34 18.92 -25.86 0.28
N PRO A 35 20.06 -25.31 -0.17
CA PRO A 35 20.71 -25.75 -1.40
C PRO A 35 20.99 -27.26 -1.34
N ARG A 36 20.43 -28.04 -2.27
CA ARG A 36 20.69 -29.49 -2.37
C ARG A 36 21.50 -29.77 -3.63
N ASN A 37 22.45 -30.70 -3.53
CA ASN A 37 23.35 -31.09 -4.62
C ASN A 37 22.76 -32.19 -5.54
N ASP A 38 21.46 -32.44 -5.47
CA ASP A 38 20.81 -33.52 -6.24
C ASP A 38 19.82 -32.93 -7.24
N GLU A 39 20.07 -33.14 -8.53
CA GLU A 39 19.18 -32.72 -9.62
C GLU A 39 17.81 -33.41 -9.57
N ALA A 40 17.68 -34.52 -8.84
CA ALA A 40 16.45 -35.30 -8.72
C ALA A 40 15.45 -34.76 -7.70
N GLU A 41 15.88 -33.94 -6.72
CA GLU A 41 15.03 -33.48 -5.61
C GLU A 41 14.86 -31.95 -5.56
N GLY A 42 13.88 -31.45 -6.33
CA GLY A 42 13.23 -30.15 -6.07
C GLY A 42 14.04 -28.89 -6.44
N LYS A 43 13.38 -27.98 -7.16
CA LYS A 43 13.96 -26.67 -7.53
C LYS A 43 14.03 -25.76 -6.29
N THR A 44 15.19 -25.18 -6.01
CA THR A 44 15.31 -24.07 -5.04
C THR A 44 14.72 -22.79 -5.64
N SER A 45 14.14 -21.94 -4.81
CA SER A 45 13.59 -20.64 -5.23
C SER A 45 14.34 -19.52 -4.54
N GLY A 46 14.84 -18.57 -5.33
CA GLY A 46 15.54 -17.39 -4.85
C GLY A 46 14.83 -16.11 -5.26
N ILE A 47 14.97 -15.06 -4.45
CA ILE A 47 14.53 -13.71 -4.75
C ILE A 47 15.76 -12.82 -4.84
N LEU A 48 15.91 -12.12 -5.96
CA LEU A 48 16.84 -11.00 -6.12
C LEU A 48 16.04 -9.70 -5.93
N CYS A 49 16.41 -8.93 -4.93
CA CYS A 49 15.85 -7.61 -4.66
C CYS A 49 16.89 -6.54 -5.01
N LEU A 50 16.47 -5.56 -5.81
CA LEU A 50 17.23 -4.36 -6.12
C LEU A 50 16.53 -3.17 -5.49
N ASP A 51 17.28 -2.36 -4.77
CA ASP A 51 16.75 -1.18 -4.09
C ASP A 51 17.76 -0.04 -4.04
N TRP A 52 17.32 1.15 -3.65
CA TRP A 52 18.22 2.29 -3.41
C TRP A 52 18.98 2.10 -2.11
N ASP A 53 20.28 2.40 -2.11
CA ASP A 53 21.09 2.38 -0.89
C ASP A 53 20.75 3.55 0.05
N ASP A 54 20.46 4.70 -0.54
CA ASP A 54 19.95 5.90 0.14
C ASP A 54 18.70 6.38 -0.61
N GLU A 55 17.52 5.98 -0.11
CA GLU A 55 16.24 6.35 -0.68
C GLU A 55 15.99 7.87 -0.62
N ILE A 56 16.45 8.56 0.41
CA ILE A 56 16.22 10.00 0.58
C ILE A 56 17.03 10.78 -0.45
N ALA A 57 18.33 10.46 -0.58
CA ALA A 57 19.17 11.04 -1.62
C ALA A 57 18.63 10.73 -3.02
N ALA A 58 18.21 9.48 -3.27
CA ALA A 58 17.64 9.09 -4.55
C ALA A 58 16.34 9.85 -4.88
N ALA A 59 15.46 10.08 -3.90
CA ALA A 59 14.18 10.76 -4.12
C ALA A 59 14.31 12.28 -4.35
N THR A 60 15.42 12.89 -3.92
CA THR A 60 15.62 14.35 -3.88
C THR A 60 15.15 15.11 -5.14
N PRO A 61 15.39 14.63 -6.38
CA PRO A 61 14.97 15.36 -7.59
C PRO A 61 13.45 15.53 -7.76
N TRP A 62 12.64 14.71 -7.08
CA TRP A 62 11.18 14.66 -7.25
C TRP A 62 10.41 15.07 -6.00
N VAL A 63 11.09 15.26 -4.87
CA VAL A 63 10.45 15.59 -3.59
C VAL A 63 9.68 16.91 -3.67
N ASP A 64 10.26 17.95 -4.27
CA ASP A 64 9.63 19.27 -4.35
C ASP A 64 8.32 19.24 -5.15
N ALA A 65 8.32 18.58 -6.31
CA ALA A 65 7.12 18.42 -7.14
C ALA A 65 6.03 17.63 -6.40
N TRP A 66 6.40 16.55 -5.72
CA TRP A 66 5.46 15.76 -4.94
C TRP A 66 4.89 16.53 -3.74
N GLN A 67 5.70 17.36 -3.07
CA GLN A 67 5.25 18.23 -1.98
C GLN A 67 4.29 19.32 -2.46
N GLN A 68 4.49 19.87 -3.65
CA GLN A 68 3.55 20.83 -4.25
C GLN A 68 2.17 20.18 -4.47
N GLU A 69 2.15 18.94 -4.97
CA GLU A 69 0.91 18.15 -5.10
C GLU A 69 0.26 17.87 -3.74
N GLN A 70 1.05 17.56 -2.71
CA GLN A 70 0.55 17.40 -1.34
C GLN A 70 -0.11 18.69 -0.83
N VAL A 71 0.49 19.87 -1.05
CA VAL A 71 -0.09 21.15 -0.62
C VAL A 71 -1.40 21.45 -1.36
N ALA A 72 -1.47 21.15 -2.66
CA ALA A 72 -2.69 21.30 -3.45
C ALA A 72 -3.81 20.37 -2.94
N LEU A 73 -3.49 19.11 -2.64
CA LEU A 73 -4.41 18.15 -2.04
C LEU A 73 -4.89 18.64 -0.67
N ASP A 74 -4.00 19.16 0.18
CA ASP A 74 -4.36 19.65 1.51
C ASP A 74 -5.42 20.76 1.44
N ALA A 75 -5.31 21.67 0.46
CA ALA A 75 -6.31 22.71 0.22
C ALA A 75 -7.66 22.12 -0.22
N MET A 76 -7.63 21.12 -1.10
CA MET A 76 -8.81 20.42 -1.60
C MET A 76 -9.55 19.68 -0.48
N LEU A 77 -8.83 18.92 0.36
CA LEU A 77 -9.41 18.13 1.45
C LEU A 77 -10.12 18.99 2.50
N ARG A 78 -9.71 20.25 2.70
CA ARG A 78 -10.40 21.16 3.64
C ARG A 78 -11.84 21.51 3.22
N GLN A 79 -12.15 21.39 1.93
CA GLN A 79 -13.47 21.70 1.37
C GLN A 79 -14.19 20.46 0.84
N ALA A 80 -13.53 19.30 0.86
CA ALA A 80 -14.11 18.05 0.37
C ALA A 80 -15.33 17.63 1.20
N HIS A 81 -16.25 16.93 0.54
CA HIS A 81 -17.42 16.35 1.19
C HIS A 81 -17.39 14.83 1.09
N THR A 82 -17.97 14.15 2.07
CA THR A 82 -18.09 12.70 2.07
C THR A 82 -19.11 12.27 1.02
N VAL A 83 -18.72 11.28 0.22
CA VAL A 83 -19.61 10.58 -0.72
C VAL A 83 -20.04 9.25 -0.10
N ALA A 84 -19.09 8.48 0.42
CA ALA A 84 -19.36 7.22 1.11
C ALA A 84 -18.33 6.93 2.22
N ARG A 85 -18.73 6.11 3.19
CA ARG A 85 -17.83 5.59 4.24
C ARG A 85 -17.90 4.08 4.26
N LEU A 86 -16.77 3.44 4.49
CA LEU A 86 -16.66 2.01 4.68
C LEU A 86 -15.86 1.71 5.95
N GLN A 87 -16.43 0.89 6.82
CA GLN A 87 -15.64 0.22 7.86
C GLN A 87 -14.86 -0.91 7.20
N ALA A 88 -13.54 -0.83 7.28
CA ALA A 88 -12.58 -1.73 6.66
C ALA A 88 -11.59 -2.25 7.71
N GLY A 89 -10.56 -2.97 7.25
CA GLY A 89 -9.45 -3.36 8.10
C GLY A 89 -8.64 -2.16 8.60
N PRO A 90 -7.70 -2.38 9.54
CA PRO A 90 -6.83 -1.32 10.01
C PRO A 90 -6.05 -0.71 8.83
N ALA A 91 -5.94 0.61 8.80
CA ALA A 91 -5.09 1.32 7.87
C ALA A 91 -3.67 0.77 8.02
N ARG A 92 -3.06 0.40 6.90
CA ARG A 92 -1.66 -0.04 6.91
C ARG A 92 -0.79 1.19 7.10
N GLU A 93 -0.31 1.37 8.32
CA GLU A 93 0.84 2.22 8.55
C GLU A 93 2.03 1.63 7.78
N GLN A 94 2.70 2.46 6.96
CA GLN A 94 3.91 2.03 6.27
C GLN A 94 5.04 1.90 7.30
N ALA A 95 5.20 0.68 7.80
CA ALA A 95 6.33 0.13 8.56
C ALA A 95 6.76 0.83 9.85
N LEU A 96 7.22 0.00 10.80
CA LEU A 96 7.91 0.40 12.02
C LEU A 96 9.30 0.98 11.68
N HIS A 97 9.34 2.20 11.14
CA HIS A 97 10.59 2.92 10.97
C HIS A 97 11.13 3.36 12.35
N ARG A 98 12.43 3.16 12.57
CA ARG A 98 13.12 3.63 13.78
C ARG A 98 13.89 4.89 13.45
N GLY A 99 13.81 5.90 14.31
CA GLY A 99 14.51 7.17 14.11
C GLY A 99 13.75 8.32 14.75
N SER A 100 14.20 9.54 14.49
CA SER A 100 13.41 10.72 14.84
C SER A 100 12.16 10.80 13.95
N PRO A 101 11.07 11.45 14.41
CA PRO A 101 9.89 11.66 13.56
C PRO A 101 10.20 12.36 12.23
N GLY A 102 11.19 13.24 12.20
CA GLY A 102 11.64 13.92 10.97
C GLY A 102 12.29 12.98 9.98
N ASP A 103 13.19 12.10 10.45
CA ASP A 103 13.85 11.10 9.59
C ASP A 103 12.85 10.10 9.04
N ILE A 104 11.91 9.64 9.89
CA ILE A 104 10.83 8.74 9.49
C ILE A 104 9.98 9.39 8.40
N ARG A 105 9.62 10.67 8.57
CA ARG A 105 8.82 11.41 7.58
C ARG A 105 9.56 11.60 6.26
N ALA A 106 10.86 11.91 6.30
CA ALA A 106 11.68 12.05 5.11
C ALA A 106 11.78 10.73 4.34
N LEU A 107 12.00 9.62 5.06
CA LEU A 107 12.03 8.29 4.47
C LEU A 107 10.68 7.91 3.84
N ILE A 108 9.56 8.03 4.56
CA ILE A 108 8.22 7.72 3.99
C ILE A 108 7.93 8.59 2.75
N THR A 109 8.35 9.86 2.76
CA THR A 109 8.22 10.74 1.59
C THR A 109 9.02 10.21 0.41
N ALA A 110 10.29 9.84 0.63
CA ALA A 110 11.13 9.22 -0.39
C ALA A 110 10.53 7.93 -0.95
N GLN A 111 9.99 7.07 -0.08
CA GLN A 111 9.33 5.82 -0.47
C GLN A 111 8.14 6.04 -1.38
N ARG A 112 7.32 7.05 -1.09
CA ARG A 112 6.17 7.42 -1.92
C ARG A 112 6.62 8.00 -3.24
N VAL A 113 7.55 8.94 -3.24
CA VAL A 113 8.10 9.53 -4.45
C VAL A 113 8.67 8.46 -5.40
N LEU A 114 9.46 7.53 -4.87
CA LEU A 114 10.15 6.52 -5.68
C LEU A 114 9.25 5.36 -6.11
N ARG A 115 8.28 4.95 -5.29
CA ARG A 115 7.53 3.69 -5.50
C ARG A 115 6.02 3.88 -5.66
N ARG A 116 5.44 4.96 -5.13
CA ARG A 116 3.99 5.19 -5.05
C ARG A 116 3.66 6.68 -5.18
N PRO A 117 4.02 7.34 -6.30
CA PRO A 117 3.97 8.80 -6.39
C PRO A 117 2.55 9.38 -6.24
N SER A 118 1.51 8.60 -6.54
CA SER A 118 0.11 9.00 -6.35
C SER A 118 -0.44 8.78 -4.93
N LEU A 119 0.36 8.23 -4.00
CA LEU A 119 -0.04 8.04 -2.61
C LEU A 119 0.40 9.25 -1.77
N HIS A 120 -0.55 10.02 -1.28
CA HIS A 120 -0.35 11.23 -0.49
C HIS A 120 -0.67 11.03 0.99
N PHE A 121 -0.19 11.93 1.84
CA PHE A 121 -0.59 11.93 3.25
C PHE A 121 -2.02 12.44 3.33
N THR A 122 -2.83 11.75 4.12
CA THR A 122 -4.08 12.36 4.58
C THR A 122 -3.71 13.51 5.51
N VAL A 123 -4.35 14.67 5.34
CA VAL A 123 -4.12 15.80 6.24
C VAL A 123 -4.41 15.41 7.68
N PRO A 124 -3.59 15.87 8.65
CA PRO A 124 -3.96 15.79 10.05
C PRO A 124 -5.35 16.39 10.25
N ASP A 125 -6.13 15.81 11.16
CA ASP A 125 -7.47 16.31 11.48
C ASP A 125 -8.47 16.30 10.33
N PHE A 126 -8.26 15.49 9.28
CA PHE A 126 -9.22 15.39 8.18
C PHE A 126 -10.64 15.12 8.70
N ALA A 127 -11.50 16.13 8.61
CA ALA A 127 -12.77 16.17 9.34
C ALA A 127 -13.70 15.02 8.94
N LEU A 128 -13.59 14.53 7.69
CA LEU A 128 -14.44 13.46 7.18
C LEU A 128 -14.14 12.09 7.80
N LEU A 129 -12.92 11.93 8.36
CA LEU A 129 -12.48 10.76 9.13
C LEU A 129 -12.67 10.94 10.65
N LYS A 130 -13.17 12.10 11.11
CA LYS A 130 -13.53 12.31 12.52
C LYS A 130 -14.88 11.64 12.81
N GLY A 131 -14.90 10.75 13.81
CA GLY A 131 -16.08 9.99 14.24
C GLY A 131 -15.78 9.02 15.38
N ASN A 132 -16.84 8.38 15.92
CA ASN A 132 -16.96 7.68 17.22
C ASN A 132 -16.01 6.48 17.51
N GLY A 133 -14.72 6.57 17.20
CA GLY A 133 -13.69 5.70 17.80
C GLY A 133 -13.09 4.62 16.92
N ALA A 134 -13.16 4.72 15.59
CA ALA A 134 -12.50 3.75 14.70
C ALA A 134 -11.90 4.39 13.45
N ALA A 135 -11.32 5.58 13.55
CA ALA A 135 -10.70 6.26 12.39
C ALA A 135 -9.63 5.40 11.70
N ASN A 136 -8.93 4.54 12.44
CA ASN A 136 -7.97 3.59 11.89
C ASN A 136 -8.61 2.48 11.02
N HIS A 137 -9.92 2.28 11.10
CA HIS A 137 -10.65 1.24 10.38
C HIS A 137 -11.60 1.83 9.34
N GLN A 138 -11.43 3.09 8.94
CA GLN A 138 -12.33 3.76 8.03
C GLN A 138 -11.65 4.11 6.71
N LEU A 139 -12.35 3.80 5.62
CA LEU A 139 -12.13 4.37 4.31
C LEU A 139 -13.23 5.38 4.02
N VAL A 140 -12.85 6.55 3.53
CA VAL A 140 -13.77 7.59 3.10
C VAL A 140 -13.56 7.85 1.62
N LEU A 141 -14.62 7.65 0.84
CA LEU A 141 -14.74 8.19 -0.51
C LEU A 141 -15.24 9.62 -0.40
N TRP A 142 -14.52 10.56 -1.00
CA TRP A 142 -14.82 11.98 -0.96
C TRP A 142 -14.78 12.58 -2.36
N SER A 143 -15.44 13.72 -2.52
CA SER A 143 -15.37 14.56 -3.71
C SER A 143 -14.96 15.97 -3.31
N ALA A 144 -14.15 16.61 -4.15
CA ALA A 144 -13.82 18.03 -4.02
C ALA A 144 -15.08 18.88 -4.20
N ALA A 145 -15.16 20.02 -3.51
CA ALA A 145 -16.29 20.95 -3.64
C ALA A 145 -16.48 21.49 -5.06
N SER A 146 -15.38 21.64 -5.80
CA SER A 146 -15.34 22.03 -7.21
C SER A 146 -15.89 20.95 -8.16
N GLY A 147 -15.97 19.69 -7.73
CA GLY A 147 -16.36 18.55 -8.56
C GLY A 147 -15.31 18.14 -9.60
N ASP A 148 -14.11 18.72 -9.56
CA ASP A 148 -13.00 18.46 -10.48
C ASP A 148 -12.11 17.30 -10.03
N ALA A 149 -12.29 16.79 -8.81
CA ALA A 149 -11.53 15.68 -8.27
C ALA A 149 -12.34 14.89 -7.24
N TRP A 150 -11.98 13.63 -7.09
CA TRP A 150 -12.46 12.76 -6.02
C TRP A 150 -11.33 11.86 -5.53
N GLY A 151 -11.49 11.26 -4.37
CA GLY A 151 -10.47 10.37 -3.84
C GLY A 151 -10.94 9.47 -2.72
N VAL A 152 -10.04 8.59 -2.31
CA VAL A 152 -10.23 7.67 -1.18
C VAL A 152 -9.14 7.94 -0.17
N SER A 153 -9.54 8.10 1.10
CA SER A 153 -8.64 8.35 2.21
C SER A 153 -8.86 7.35 3.34
N ASP A 154 -7.75 6.88 3.92
CA ASP A 154 -7.70 6.38 5.30
C ASP A 154 -7.04 7.44 6.20
N ILE A 155 -6.82 7.13 7.48
CA ILE A 155 -6.25 8.06 8.46
C ILE A 155 -4.81 8.53 8.15
N HIS A 156 -4.06 7.80 7.33
CA HIS A 156 -2.66 8.07 7.01
C HIS A 156 -2.44 8.46 5.54
N ASN A 157 -3.27 7.94 4.64
CA ASN A 157 -3.01 7.86 3.22
C ASN A 157 -4.23 8.30 2.42
N THR A 158 -3.97 9.10 1.38
CA THR A 158 -4.98 9.54 0.41
C THR A 158 -4.49 9.25 -1.00
N VAL A 159 -5.39 8.74 -1.83
CA VAL A 159 -5.25 8.72 -3.29
C VAL A 159 -6.41 9.50 -3.88
N TYR A 160 -6.18 10.18 -4.99
CA TYR A 160 -7.22 10.95 -5.65
C TYR A 160 -7.04 10.91 -7.17
N CYS A 161 -8.09 11.30 -7.86
CA CYS A 161 -8.21 11.30 -9.30
C CYS A 161 -8.82 12.64 -9.71
N ARG A 162 -8.12 13.38 -10.57
CA ARG A 162 -8.68 14.58 -11.19
C ARG A 162 -9.58 14.21 -12.36
N HIS A 163 -10.38 15.17 -12.80
CA HIS A 163 -11.20 15.03 -13.99
C HIS A 163 -10.34 14.67 -15.21
N GLY A 164 -10.71 13.61 -15.92
CA GLY A 164 -9.96 13.09 -17.08
C GLY A 164 -8.83 12.13 -16.73
N GLU A 165 -8.49 11.95 -15.46
CA GLU A 165 -7.59 10.88 -15.01
C GLU A 165 -8.36 9.58 -14.75
N THR A 166 -7.62 8.48 -14.57
CA THR A 166 -8.19 7.18 -14.23
C THR A 166 -7.58 6.65 -12.95
N LEU A 167 -8.43 6.25 -11.99
CA LEU A 167 -8.01 5.53 -10.79
C LEU A 167 -8.56 4.10 -10.82
N ARG A 168 -7.64 3.13 -10.76
CA ARG A 168 -8.00 1.71 -10.68
C ARG A 168 -8.36 1.34 -9.25
N ALA A 169 -9.54 0.78 -9.06
CA ALA A 169 -10.00 0.16 -7.84
C ALA A 169 -10.11 -1.35 -8.03
N GLN A 170 -9.67 -2.13 -7.04
CA GLN A 170 -9.83 -3.57 -7.04
C GLN A 170 -10.43 -4.05 -5.73
N TRP A 171 -11.28 -5.07 -5.85
CA TRP A 171 -11.74 -5.88 -4.73
C TRP A 171 -11.31 -7.32 -4.98
N VAL A 172 -10.33 -7.77 -4.20
CA VAL A 172 -9.82 -9.14 -4.25
C VAL A 172 -10.30 -9.91 -3.03
N GLN A 173 -10.86 -11.10 -3.26
CA GLN A 173 -11.12 -12.06 -2.18
C GLN A 173 -10.22 -13.27 -2.36
N ALA A 174 -9.31 -13.47 -1.40
CA ALA A 174 -8.58 -14.72 -1.26
C ALA A 174 -9.39 -15.65 -0.36
N LEU A 175 -9.95 -16.68 -0.96
CA LEU A 175 -10.72 -17.72 -0.31
C LEU A 175 -9.79 -18.55 0.61
N PRO A 176 -10.25 -18.95 1.80
CA PRO A 176 -9.47 -19.83 2.67
C PRO A 176 -9.08 -21.13 1.96
N ALA A 177 -7.80 -21.50 2.01
CA ALA A 177 -7.30 -22.79 1.52
C ALA A 177 -6.21 -23.33 2.46
N LYS A 178 -4.96 -22.87 2.32
CA LYS A 178 -3.90 -23.16 3.31
C LYS A 178 -3.82 -22.10 4.41
N GLY A 179 -4.18 -20.87 4.09
CA GLY A 179 -4.33 -19.77 5.04
C GLY A 179 -5.79 -19.47 5.38
N GLY A 180 -6.00 -18.47 6.23
CA GLY A 180 -7.31 -18.04 6.71
C GLY A 180 -8.13 -17.23 5.69
N GLY A 181 -7.55 -16.92 4.53
CA GLY A 181 -8.15 -16.05 3.53
C GLY A 181 -8.15 -14.58 3.94
N PHE A 182 -8.38 -13.70 2.97
CA PHE A 182 -8.50 -12.26 3.20
C PHE A 182 -9.38 -11.59 2.16
N THR A 183 -9.83 -10.38 2.48
CA THR A 183 -10.43 -9.43 1.53
C THR A 183 -9.51 -8.23 1.43
N ASP A 184 -9.03 -7.92 0.23
CA ASP A 184 -8.21 -6.74 -0.07
C ASP A 184 -9.00 -5.76 -0.94
N LEU A 185 -8.98 -4.50 -0.54
CA LEU A 185 -9.53 -3.38 -1.29
C LEU A 185 -8.36 -2.48 -1.66
N SER A 186 -8.13 -2.27 -2.95
CA SER A 186 -7.06 -1.39 -3.42
C SER A 186 -7.60 -0.28 -4.31
N PHE A 187 -6.99 0.89 -4.19
CA PHE A 187 -7.27 2.11 -4.94
C PHE A 187 -5.92 2.67 -5.38
N GLY A 188 -5.43 2.23 -6.54
CA GLY A 188 -4.03 2.41 -6.93
C GLY A 188 -3.07 1.91 -5.83
N PRO A 189 -2.17 2.77 -5.29
CA PRO A 189 -1.22 2.37 -4.24
C PRO A 189 -1.80 2.31 -2.81
N LEU A 190 -3.03 2.78 -2.59
CA LEU A 190 -3.73 2.65 -1.31
C LEU A 190 -4.36 1.26 -1.25
N SER A 191 -4.06 0.49 -0.21
CA SER A 191 -4.62 -0.85 -0.02
C SER A 191 -5.08 -1.02 1.43
N ASN A 192 -6.24 -1.64 1.62
CA ASN A 192 -6.76 -2.03 2.92
C ASN A 192 -7.14 -3.51 2.88
N ALA A 193 -6.52 -4.29 3.76
CA ALA A 193 -6.77 -5.73 3.87
C ALA A 193 -7.47 -6.03 5.19
N GLN A 194 -8.45 -6.93 5.14
CA GLN A 194 -9.17 -7.42 6.30
C GLN A 194 -9.34 -8.95 6.22
N SER A 195 -9.68 -9.55 7.36
CA SER A 195 -9.98 -10.98 7.43
C SER A 195 -11.05 -11.37 6.41
N TYR A 196 -10.94 -12.60 5.88
CA TYR A 196 -11.90 -13.12 4.93
C TYR A 196 -13.34 -13.00 5.46
N CYS A 197 -14.21 -12.52 4.58
CA CYS A 197 -15.65 -12.49 4.79
C CYS A 197 -16.31 -12.99 3.49
N PRO A 198 -17.25 -13.95 3.55
CA PRO A 198 -17.99 -14.39 2.37
C PRO A 198 -18.66 -13.22 1.66
N ARG A 199 -18.69 -13.24 0.33
CA ARG A 199 -19.20 -12.14 -0.50
C ARG A 199 -20.61 -11.70 -0.11
N GLU A 200 -21.48 -12.63 0.26
CA GLU A 200 -22.87 -12.36 0.67
C GLU A 200 -22.94 -11.51 1.94
N ARG A 201 -21.87 -11.49 2.74
CA ARG A 201 -21.74 -10.68 3.96
C ARG A 201 -20.92 -9.41 3.75
N CYS A 202 -20.47 -9.16 2.52
CA CYS A 202 -19.73 -7.96 2.12
C CYS A 202 -20.62 -6.84 1.55
N GLY A 203 -21.89 -6.77 1.93
CA GLY A 203 -22.85 -5.81 1.38
C GLY A 203 -22.39 -4.34 1.45
N ALA A 204 -21.74 -3.94 2.55
CA ALA A 204 -21.18 -2.59 2.68
C ALA A 204 -20.02 -2.32 1.70
N ILE A 205 -19.18 -3.34 1.44
CA ILE A 205 -18.09 -3.23 0.45
C ILE A 205 -18.67 -3.13 -0.95
N ALA A 206 -19.65 -3.99 -1.28
CA ALA A 206 -20.33 -3.96 -2.56
C ALA A 206 -20.96 -2.59 -2.81
N GLN A 207 -21.72 -2.05 -1.85
CA GLN A 207 -22.30 -0.72 -1.94
C GLN A 207 -21.24 0.38 -2.10
N PHE A 208 -20.14 0.31 -1.35
CA PHE A 208 -19.05 1.27 -1.48
C PHE A 208 -18.43 1.23 -2.89
N MET A 209 -18.22 0.03 -3.44
CA MET A 209 -17.67 -0.16 -4.78
C MET A 209 -18.66 0.26 -5.88
N ASP A 210 -19.96 0.04 -5.69
CA ASP A 210 -21.00 0.50 -6.63
C ASP A 210 -21.02 2.03 -6.69
N ILE A 211 -20.93 2.72 -5.54
CA ILE A 211 -20.83 4.18 -5.49
C ILE A 211 -19.53 4.63 -6.18
N LEU A 212 -18.41 3.98 -5.89
CA LEU A 212 -17.13 4.31 -6.51
C LEU A 212 -17.16 4.15 -8.03
N ALA A 213 -17.85 3.13 -8.55
CA ALA A 213 -17.99 2.90 -9.99
C ALA A 213 -18.74 4.03 -10.71
N THR A 214 -19.50 4.86 -9.98
CA THR A 214 -20.15 6.07 -10.55
C THR A 214 -19.21 7.28 -10.63
N MET A 215 -18.03 7.22 -10.02
CA MET A 215 -17.10 8.35 -9.99
C MET A 215 -16.39 8.53 -11.34
N PRO A 216 -16.20 9.76 -11.83
CA PRO A 216 -15.54 10.02 -13.12
C PRO A 216 -14.13 9.43 -13.17
N GLY A 217 -13.83 8.57 -14.15
CA GLY A 217 -12.51 7.96 -14.28
C GLY A 217 -12.24 6.78 -13.34
N ALA A 218 -13.22 6.33 -12.56
CA ALA A 218 -13.08 5.10 -11.79
C ALA A 218 -13.09 3.87 -12.71
N SER A 219 -12.12 2.98 -12.53
CA SER A 219 -12.10 1.65 -13.16
C SER A 219 -12.11 0.60 -12.07
N PHE A 220 -13.16 -0.22 -12.02
CA PHE A 220 -13.33 -1.23 -10.98
C PHE A 220 -13.12 -2.66 -11.52
N GLN A 221 -12.45 -3.50 -10.72
CA GLN A 221 -12.34 -4.92 -10.97
C GLN A 221 -12.57 -5.72 -9.69
N TYR A 222 -13.36 -6.79 -9.81
CA TYR A 222 -13.51 -7.82 -8.78
C TYR A 222 -12.83 -9.11 -9.21
N SER A 223 -12.16 -9.80 -8.27
CA SER A 223 -11.56 -11.11 -8.52
C SER A 223 -11.53 -11.98 -7.28
N GLU A 224 -11.66 -13.28 -7.47
CA GLU A 224 -11.46 -14.29 -6.43
C GLU A 224 -10.20 -15.12 -6.71
N THR A 225 -9.50 -15.49 -5.65
CA THR A 225 -8.33 -16.38 -5.69
C THR A 225 -8.35 -17.29 -4.45
N TYR A 226 -7.42 -18.23 -4.34
CA TYR A 226 -7.22 -19.02 -3.12
C TYR A 226 -5.97 -18.57 -2.37
N ASP A 227 -6.05 -18.58 -1.03
CA ASP A 227 -4.94 -18.29 -0.12
C ASP A 227 -4.03 -19.54 0.01
N CYS A 228 -2.95 -19.57 -0.80
CA CYS A 228 -2.17 -20.77 -1.10
C CYS A 228 -0.79 -20.88 -0.43
#